data_AF-A0A818WDG8-F1
#
_entry.id   AF-A0A818WDG8-F1
#
_cell.length_a   1.000
_cell.length_b   1.000
_cell.length_c   1.000
_cell.angle_alpha   90.00
_cell.angle_beta   90.00
_cell.angle_gamma   90.00
#
_symmetry.space_group_name_H-M   'P 1'
#
loop_
_entity.id
_entity.type
_entity.pdbx_description
1 polymer ?
#
loop_
_entity_poly.entity_id
_entity_poly.type
_entity_poly.pdbx_seq_one_letter_code
_entity_poly.pdbx_strand_id
1 'polypeptide(L)'
;MAALNTGNIVGVKEFLKNQNQGANLVTASSRTVLLMDATGSMASLLSAAKETVCTMFERAAGILNNLALPSDAFQLQFVVYRDYDCREDGILQSSPWETKPSNLRNFMIPIAPMGGGDYEEAIEIGL
;
A
#
# COMPACT_ATOMS: atom_id res chain seq x y z
N MET A 1 -1.78 -10.72 24.70
CA MET A 1 -2.26 -10.39 26.06
C MET A 1 -1.28 -10.72 27.20
N ALA A 2 -0.33 -11.67 27.04
CA ALA A 2 0.57 -12.06 28.13
C ALA A 2 1.51 -10.93 28.63
N ALA A 3 2.03 -10.07 27.76
CA ALA A 3 2.98 -9.02 28.14
C ALA A 3 2.40 -7.87 29.00
N LEU A 4 1.09 -7.60 28.88
CA LEU A 4 0.39 -6.62 29.70
C LEU A 4 0.16 -7.15 31.13
N ASN A 5 -0.10 -8.45 31.26
CA ASN A 5 -0.36 -9.10 32.55
C ASN A 5 0.92 -9.36 33.37
N THR A 6 2.10 -9.35 32.74
CA THR A 6 3.40 -9.58 33.41
C THR A 6 4.14 -8.29 33.78
N GLY A 7 3.56 -7.11 33.55
CA GLY A 7 4.19 -5.83 33.89
C GLY A 7 5.45 -5.48 33.08
N ASN A 8 5.67 -6.13 31.92
CA ASN A 8 6.80 -5.83 31.05
C ASN A 8 6.56 -4.53 30.25
N ILE A 9 6.57 -3.40 30.97
CA ILE A 9 6.32 -2.06 30.43
C ILE A 9 7.37 -1.71 29.36
N VAL A 10 8.61 -2.17 29.51
CA VAL A 10 9.70 -1.90 28.56
C VAL A 10 9.38 -2.52 27.20
N GLY A 11 9.03 -3.81 27.16
CA GLY A 11 8.66 -4.51 25.93
C GLY A 11 7.42 -3.92 25.26
N VAL A 12 6.42 -3.51 26.05
CA VAL A 12 5.22 -2.84 25.52
C VAL A 12 5.57 -1.48 24.91
N LYS A 13 6.42 -0.68 25.56
CA LYS A 13 6.86 0.62 25.02
C LYS A 13 7.64 0.47 23.72
N GLU A 14 8.52 -0.52 23.63
CA GLU A 14 9.32 -0.77 22.43
C GLU A 14 8.46 -1.26 21.26
N PHE A 15 7.51 -2.17 21.54
CA PHE A 15 6.51 -2.58 20.55
C PHE A 15 5.70 -1.39 20.05
N LEU A 16 5.12 -0.58 20.94
CA LEU A 16 4.32 0.59 20.56
C LEU A 16 5.14 1.61 19.79
N LYS A 17 6.41 1.84 20.16
CA LYS A 17 7.32 2.71 19.43
C LYS A 17 7.51 2.23 17.99
N ASN A 18 7.75 0.94 17.78
CA ASN A 18 7.92 0.37 16.45
C ASN A 18 6.63 0.42 15.61
N GLN A 19 5.47 0.21 16.25
CA GLN A 19 4.17 0.30 15.56
C GLN A 19 3.77 1.73 15.21
N ASN A 20 4.13 2.70 16.06
CA ASN A 20 3.76 4.11 15.91
C ASN A 20 4.86 4.98 15.30
N GLN A 21 5.96 4.39 14.82
CA GLN A 21 6.96 5.11 14.05
C GLN A 21 6.27 5.74 12.82
N GLY A 22 6.33 7.08 12.76
CA GLY A 22 5.97 7.86 11.58
C GLY A 22 7.09 7.82 10.54
N ALA A 23 6.89 8.48 9.41
CA ALA A 23 7.91 8.56 8.37
C ALA A 23 9.12 9.38 8.86
N ASN A 24 10.33 8.82 8.78
CA ASN A 24 11.56 9.57 8.93
C ASN A 24 11.66 10.63 7.84
N LEU A 25 12.16 11.81 8.22
CA LEU A 25 12.45 12.93 7.31
C LEU A 25 13.75 12.66 6.52
N VAL A 26 13.83 11.50 5.86
CA VAL A 26 14.98 11.13 5.04
C VAL A 26 14.89 11.86 3.70
N THR A 27 15.93 12.61 3.38
CA THR A 27 16.10 13.34 2.11
C THR A 27 16.22 12.43 0.89
N ALA A 28 16.47 11.13 1.07
CA ALA A 28 16.52 10.10 0.04
C ALA A 28 15.27 9.17 0.09
N SER A 29 14.07 9.75 0.12
CA SER A 29 12.84 8.97 0.00
C SER A 29 12.50 8.73 -1.47
N SER A 30 12.48 7.45 -1.89
CA SER A 30 11.89 7.07 -3.16
C SER A 30 10.38 7.04 -3.02
N ARG A 31 9.68 7.84 -3.81
CA ARG A 31 8.22 7.84 -3.91
C ARG A 31 7.81 7.18 -5.20
N THR A 32 7.11 6.07 -5.08
CA THR A 32 6.57 5.32 -6.22
C THR A 32 5.06 5.37 -6.21
N VAL A 33 4.45 5.71 -7.35
CA VAL A 33 3.02 5.50 -7.57
C VAL A 33 2.87 4.18 -8.31
N LEU A 34 2.04 3.28 -7.79
CA LEU A 34 1.55 2.13 -8.53
C LEU A 34 0.15 2.45 -9.03
N LEU A 35 0.09 2.87 -10.30
CA LEU A 35 -1.16 3.06 -11.01
C LEU A 35 -1.66 1.71 -11.52
N MET A 36 -2.88 1.35 -11.15
CA MET A 36 -3.48 0.04 -11.41
C MET A 36 -4.84 0.20 -12.09
N ASP A 37 -4.99 -0.52 -13.20
CA ASP A 37 -6.29 -0.81 -13.78
C ASP A 37 -7.08 -1.76 -12.85
N ALA A 38 -8.33 -1.40 -12.55
CA ALA A 38 -9.28 -2.24 -11.82
C ALA A 38 -10.57 -2.52 -12.59
N THR A 39 -10.51 -2.65 -13.92
CA THR A 39 -11.60 -3.23 -14.70
C THR A 39 -11.77 -4.73 -14.44
N GLY A 40 -12.89 -5.28 -14.92
CA GLY A 40 -13.24 -6.69 -14.80
C GLY A 40 -12.11 -7.66 -15.20
N SER A 41 -11.37 -7.33 -16.26
CA SER A 41 -10.24 -8.12 -16.78
C SER A 41 -9.08 -8.26 -15.79
N MET A 42 -8.94 -7.33 -14.85
CA MET A 42 -7.82 -7.27 -13.91
C MET A 42 -8.08 -7.97 -12.57
N ALA A 43 -9.23 -8.63 -12.41
CA ALA A 43 -9.64 -9.26 -11.15
C ALA A 43 -8.56 -10.17 -10.53
N SER A 44 -7.91 -11.02 -11.33
CA SER A 44 -6.85 -11.93 -10.87
C SER A 44 -5.59 -11.19 -10.42
N LEU A 45 -5.22 -10.11 -11.13
CA LEU A 45 -4.06 -9.30 -10.80
C LEU A 45 -4.29 -8.46 -9.54
N LEU A 46 -5.49 -7.90 -9.35
CA LEU A 46 -5.87 -7.22 -8.10
C LEU A 46 -5.80 -8.18 -6.90
N SER A 47 -6.24 -9.43 -7.07
CA SER A 47 -6.13 -10.45 -6.01
C SER A 47 -4.66 -10.76 -5.70
N ALA A 48 -3.84 -10.97 -6.73
CA ALA A 48 -2.41 -11.23 -6.55
C ALA A 48 -1.70 -10.04 -5.87
N ALA A 49 -2.05 -8.80 -6.22
CA ALA A 49 -1.50 -7.61 -5.58
C ALA A 49 -1.82 -7.54 -4.07
N LYS A 50 -3.07 -7.87 -3.68
CA LYS A 50 -3.49 -7.95 -2.26
C LYS A 50 -2.68 -8.94 -1.45
N GLU A 51 -2.32 -10.07 -2.05
CA GLU A 51 -1.57 -11.14 -1.39
C GLU A 51 -0.06 -10.84 -1.32
N THR A 52 0.48 -10.18 -2.34
CA THR A 52 1.94 -10.05 -2.51
C THR A 52 2.52 -8.72 -2.01
N VAL A 53 1.69 -7.69 -1.77
CA VAL A 53 2.17 -6.36 -1.34
C VAL A 53 3.04 -6.41 -0.09
N CYS A 54 2.69 -7.24 0.91
CA CYS A 54 3.49 -7.40 2.12
C CYS A 54 4.86 -7.99 1.83
N THR A 55 4.91 -9.07 1.04
CA THR A 55 6.17 -9.72 0.66
C THR A 55 7.07 -8.81 -0.17
N MET A 56 6.49 -7.97 -1.03
CA MET A 56 7.24 -6.99 -1.82
C MET A 56 7.89 -5.93 -0.91
N PHE A 57 7.16 -5.40 0.07
CA PHE A 57 7.73 -4.49 1.07
C PHE A 57 8.81 -5.15 1.94
N GLU A 58 8.61 -6.40 2.38
CA GLU A 58 9.61 -7.14 3.15
C GLU A 58 10.92 -7.30 2.37
N ARG A 59 10.83 -7.62 1.07
CA ARG A 59 11.99 -7.71 0.18
C ARG A 59 12.67 -6.35 -0.02
N ALA A 60 11.90 -5.30 -0.24
CA ALA A 60 12.42 -3.94 -0.39
C ALA A 60 13.14 -3.48 0.89
N ALA A 61 12.54 -3.70 2.06
CA ALA A 61 13.15 -3.40 3.35
C ALA A 61 14.45 -4.19 3.58
N GLY A 62 14.49 -5.46 3.18
CA GLY A 62 15.71 -6.27 3.20
C GLY A 62 16.85 -5.67 2.38
N ILE A 63 16.56 -5.16 1.19
CA ILE A 63 17.55 -4.47 0.34
C ILE A 63 18.02 -3.17 0.99
N LEU A 64 17.10 -2.34 1.50
CA LEU A 64 17.43 -1.07 2.17
C LEU A 64 18.32 -1.31 3.39
N ASN A 65 17.99 -2.31 4.21
CA ASN A 65 18.80 -2.69 5.37
C ASN A 65 20.23 -3.11 4.97
N ASN A 66 20.38 -3.88 3.89
CA ASN A 66 21.69 -4.27 3.37
C ASN A 66 22.54 -3.08 2.90
N LEU A 67 21.88 -1.98 2.51
CA LEU A 67 22.51 -0.72 2.11
C LEU A 67 22.66 0.27 3.26
N ALA A 68 22.36 -0.13 4.51
CA ALA A 68 22.31 0.72 5.69
C ALA A 68 21.38 1.95 5.51
N LEU A 69 20.33 1.80 4.71
CA LEU A 69 19.30 2.81 4.50
C LEU A 69 18.10 2.56 5.43
N PRO A 70 17.38 3.62 5.85
CA PRO A 70 16.16 3.49 6.64
C PRO A 70 15.10 2.66 5.90
N SER A 71 14.37 1.81 6.63
CA SER A 71 13.31 0.97 6.06
C SER A 71 12.13 1.76 5.50
N ASP A 72 11.99 3.02 5.89
CA ASP A 72 11.00 3.99 5.42
C ASP A 72 11.54 4.96 4.36
N ALA A 73 12.74 4.71 3.83
CA ALA A 73 13.28 5.40 2.65
C ALA A 73 12.51 5.05 1.35
N PHE A 74 11.56 4.13 1.40
CA PHE A 74 10.67 3.78 0.30
C PHE A 74 9.21 4.03 0.70
N GLN A 75 8.51 4.81 -0.12
CA GLN A 75 7.08 5.11 0.03
C GLN A 75 6.35 4.69 -1.25
N LEU A 76 5.22 4.03 -1.06
CA LEU A 76 4.36 3.59 -2.16
C LEU A 76 2.96 4.18 -2.00
N GLN A 77 2.39 4.62 -3.10
CA GLN A 77 0.98 4.99 -3.21
C GLN A 77 0.32 4.06 -4.21
N PHE A 78 -0.83 3.51 -3.85
CA PHE A 78 -1.69 2.79 -4.78
C PHE A 78 -2.72 3.75 -5.34
N VAL A 79 -2.83 3.78 -6.67
CA VAL A 79 -3.84 4.54 -7.39
C VAL A 79 -4.56 3.56 -8.30
N VAL A 80 -5.87 3.47 -8.16
CA VAL A 80 -6.72 2.51 -8.86
C VAL A 80 -7.66 3.29 -9.76
N TYR A 81 -7.54 3.10 -11.07
CA TYR A 81 -8.43 3.68 -12.07
C TYR A 81 -9.35 2.63 -12.69
N ARG A 82 -10.47 3.07 -13.26
CA ARG A 82 -11.46 2.24 -13.96
C ARG A 82 -11.99 2.97 -15.19
N ASP A 83 -13.11 2.52 -15.72
CA ASP A 83 -13.81 3.11 -16.85
C ASP A 83 -14.71 4.30 -16.41
N TYR A 84 -15.01 5.18 -17.35
CA TYR A 84 -15.81 6.40 -17.20
C TYR A 84 -17.25 6.17 -16.72
N ASP A 85 -17.76 4.96 -16.89
CA ASP A 85 -19.09 4.56 -16.46
C ASP A 85 -19.20 4.22 -14.96
N CYS A 86 -18.06 4.05 -14.27
CA CYS A 86 -17.95 3.72 -12.84
C CYS A 86 -18.21 4.94 -11.91
N ARG A 87 -19.29 5.71 -12.16
CA ARG A 87 -19.66 6.97 -11.47
C ARG A 87 -19.67 6.89 -9.92
N GLU A 88 -19.67 8.05 -9.27
CA GLU A 88 -19.75 8.26 -7.80
C GLU A 88 -18.51 7.82 -6.98
N ASP A 89 -17.28 8.19 -7.34
CA ASP A 89 -16.05 7.88 -6.57
C ASP A 89 -15.39 6.52 -6.91
N GLY A 90 -16.00 5.74 -7.80
CA GLY A 90 -15.45 4.46 -8.29
C GLY A 90 -14.39 4.62 -9.38
N ILE A 91 -14.38 5.74 -10.11
CA ILE A 91 -13.49 5.93 -11.26
C ILE A 91 -12.01 5.98 -10.86
N LEU A 92 -11.69 6.65 -9.73
CA LEU A 92 -10.33 6.81 -9.24
C LEU A 92 -10.31 6.72 -7.72
N GLN A 93 -9.49 5.81 -7.18
CA GLN A 93 -9.28 5.67 -5.75
C GLN A 93 -7.78 5.65 -5.45
N SER A 94 -7.35 6.42 -4.46
CA SER A 94 -5.93 6.50 -4.08
C SER A 94 -5.72 6.24 -2.60
N SER A 95 -4.68 5.49 -2.25
CA SER A 95 -4.19 5.41 -0.87
C SER A 95 -3.43 6.69 -0.50
N PRO A 96 -3.17 6.94 0.80
CA PRO A 96 -2.06 7.81 1.20
C PRO A 96 -0.71 7.26 0.73
N TRP A 97 0.35 8.07 0.89
CA TRP A 97 1.72 7.60 0.80
C TRP A 97 2.03 6.71 2.01
N GLU A 98 2.41 5.46 1.76
CA GLU A 98 2.58 4.46 2.82
C GLU A 98 3.99 3.89 2.85
N THR A 99 4.49 3.71 4.07
CA THR A 99 5.74 2.97 4.39
C THR A 99 5.44 1.61 5.03
N LYS A 100 4.17 1.34 5.37
CA LYS A 100 3.72 0.12 6.03
C LYS A 100 2.84 -0.69 5.07
N PRO A 101 3.23 -1.92 4.69
CA PRO A 101 2.47 -2.69 3.71
C PRO A 101 1.06 -3.05 4.17
N SER A 102 0.83 -3.17 5.49
CA SER A 102 -0.50 -3.46 6.04
C SER A 102 -1.52 -2.40 5.67
N ASN A 103 -1.11 -1.13 5.58
CA ASN A 103 -2.00 -0.02 5.24
C ASN A 103 -2.43 -0.10 3.77
N LEU A 104 -1.50 -0.42 2.87
CA LEU A 104 -1.78 -0.65 1.45
C LEU A 104 -2.64 -1.90 1.23
N ARG A 105 -2.36 -2.98 1.96
CA ARG A 105 -3.21 -4.17 1.94
C ARG A 105 -4.63 -3.84 2.36
N ASN A 106 -4.79 -3.09 3.46
CA ASN A 106 -6.10 -2.67 3.97
C ASN A 106 -6.83 -1.77 2.97
N PHE A 107 -6.13 -0.85 2.31
CA PHE A 107 -6.67 -0.05 1.21
C PHE A 107 -7.18 -0.93 0.06
N MET A 108 -6.45 -1.99 -0.30
CA MET A 108 -6.84 -2.89 -1.39
C MET A 108 -7.98 -3.85 -1.06
N ILE A 109 -8.27 -4.14 0.22
CA ILE A 109 -9.36 -5.06 0.61
C ILE A 109 -10.70 -4.68 -0.05
N PRO A 110 -11.22 -3.45 0.10
CA PRO A 110 -12.50 -3.04 -0.49
C PRO A 110 -12.45 -2.82 -2.01
N ILE A 111 -11.26 -2.80 -2.64
CA ILE A 111 -11.13 -2.57 -4.08
C ILE A 111 -11.64 -3.80 -4.85
N ALA A 112 -12.78 -3.64 -5.52
CA ALA A 112 -13.35 -4.64 -6.41
C ALA A 112 -13.08 -4.29 -7.88
N PRO A 113 -12.91 -5.31 -8.76
CA PRO A 113 -12.89 -5.10 -10.20
C PRO A 113 -14.28 -4.65 -10.68
N MET A 114 -14.35 -3.58 -11.48
CA MET A 114 -15.61 -3.01 -11.96
C MET A 114 -15.39 -2.24 -13.27
N GLY A 115 -16.41 -2.24 -14.14
CA GLY A 115 -16.36 -1.56 -15.44
C GLY A 115 -15.56 -2.33 -16.50
N GLY A 116 -15.40 -1.68 -17.65
CA GLY A 116 -14.77 -2.23 -18.84
C GLY A 116 -15.72 -3.06 -19.71
N GLY A 117 -15.23 -3.50 -20.87
CA GLY A 117 -15.97 -4.32 -21.85
C GLY A 117 -16.54 -3.54 -23.04
N ASP A 118 -16.70 -2.23 -22.89
CA ASP A 118 -17.47 -1.43 -23.84
C ASP A 118 -16.62 -0.33 -24.52
N TYR A 119 -15.64 0.25 -23.82
CA TYR A 119 -14.78 1.37 -24.26
C TYR A 119 -13.36 1.32 -23.68
N GLU A 120 -12.50 2.25 -24.10
CA GLU A 120 -11.18 2.49 -23.52
C GLU A 120 -11.27 2.93 -22.05
N GLU A 121 -10.40 2.35 -21.21
CA GLU A 121 -10.33 2.65 -19.77
C GLU A 121 -9.70 4.01 -19.50
N ALA A 122 -10.09 4.67 -18.39
CA ALA A 122 -9.72 6.05 -18.10
C ALA A 122 -8.34 6.19 -17.42
N ILE A 123 -7.27 5.63 -18.01
CA ILE A 123 -5.92 5.67 -17.45
C ILE A 123 -5.39 7.09 -17.18
N GLU A 124 -5.78 8.05 -18.02
CA GLU A 124 -5.34 9.44 -17.99
C GLU A 124 -5.75 10.19 -16.72
N ILE A 125 -6.77 9.71 -16.00
CA ILE A 125 -7.20 10.36 -14.74
C ILE A 125 -6.25 10.05 -13.58
N GLY A 126 -5.42 9.02 -13.73
CA GLY A 126 -4.49 8.55 -12.71
C GLY A 126 -3.10 9.17 -12.77
N LEU A 127 -2.84 10.06 -13.74
CA LEU A 127 -1.53 10.69 -14.01
C LEU A 127 -1.55 12.21 -13.81
#